data_AF-A0A7Y7L807-F1
#
_entry.id   AF-A0A7Y7L807-F1
#
_cell.length_a   1.000
_cell.length_b   1.000
_cell.length_c   1.000
_cell.angle_alpha   90.00
_cell.angle_beta   90.00
_cell.angle_gamma   90.00
#
_symmetry.space_group_name_H-M   'P 1'
#
loop_
_entity.id
_entity.type
_entity.pdbx_description
1 polymer ?
#
loop_
_entity_poly.entity_id
_entity_poly.type
_entity_poly.pdbx_seq_one_letter_code
_entity_poly.pdbx_strand_id
1 'polypeptide(L)'
;MKTGIKRVIRVLKRNYSLLKKAIGDREEWIVDLEPLYFKGFDSTFYTASEPLEKNQVRYYCFELGWEDLDEGRLLVTVDLKRLKTFDPADLSGEIHFKQDDEGD
;
A
#
# COMPACT_ATOMS: atom_id res chain seq x y z
N MET A 1 -10.37 -22.38 10.30
CA MET A 1 -9.98 -21.70 9.05
C MET A 1 -10.13 -20.17 9.19
N LYS A 2 -9.34 -19.47 10.03
CA LYS A 2 -9.44 -17.99 10.23
C LYS A 2 -8.13 -17.28 10.67
N THR A 3 -7.03 -18.00 10.91
CA THR A 3 -5.79 -17.46 11.49
C THR A 3 -4.90 -16.72 10.49
N GLY A 4 -4.82 -17.19 9.24
CA GLY A 4 -3.98 -16.59 8.19
C GLY A 4 -4.43 -15.17 7.82
N ILE A 5 -5.71 -14.96 7.56
CA ILE A 5 -6.27 -13.64 7.20
C ILE A 5 -6.04 -12.62 8.31
N LYS A 6 -6.26 -12.99 9.58
CA LYS A 6 -5.99 -12.11 10.73
C LYS A 6 -4.52 -11.71 10.82
N ARG A 7 -3.60 -12.62 10.47
CA ARG A 7 -2.16 -12.33 10.42
C ARG A 7 -1.83 -11.36 9.29
N VAL A 8 -2.33 -11.61 8.08
CA VAL A 8 -2.16 -10.72 6.91
C VAL A 8 -2.63 -9.30 7.24
N ILE A 9 -3.85 -9.15 7.76
CA ILE A 9 -4.41 -7.84 8.14
C ILE A 9 -3.53 -7.15 9.20
N ARG A 10 -3.02 -7.90 10.18
CA ARG A 10 -2.14 -7.34 11.21
C ARG A 10 -0.82 -6.83 10.62
N VAL A 11 -0.23 -7.56 9.68
CA VAL A 11 1.00 -7.15 9.01
C VAL A 11 0.75 -5.91 8.16
N LEU A 12 -0.31 -5.89 7.34
CA LEU A 12 -0.68 -4.72 6.53
C LEU A 12 -0.92 -3.47 7.39
N LYS A 13 -1.63 -3.59 8.51
CA LYS A 13 -1.82 -2.47 9.46
C LYS A 13 -0.50 -1.97 10.05
N ARG A 14 0.44 -2.88 10.32
CA ARG A 14 1.77 -2.52 10.81
C ARG A 14 2.60 -1.82 9.73
N ASN A 15 2.66 -2.37 8.52
CA ASN A 15 3.34 -1.76 7.38
C ASN A 15 2.81 -0.34 7.16
N TYR A 16 1.49 -0.18 7.10
CA TYR A 16 0.85 1.12 6.96
C TYR A 16 1.30 2.11 8.03
N SER A 17 1.22 1.73 9.31
CA SER A 17 1.61 2.61 10.42
C SER A 17 3.09 2.99 10.38
N LEU A 18 3.98 2.07 9.98
CA LEU A 18 5.41 2.33 9.89
C LEU A 18 5.75 3.26 8.72
N LEU A 19 5.18 3.00 7.54
CA LEU A 19 5.36 3.85 6.36
C LEU A 19 4.77 5.25 6.59
N LYS A 20 3.58 5.34 7.20
CA LYS A 20 2.93 6.63 7.51
C LYS A 20 3.76 7.45 8.48
N LYS A 21 4.33 6.81 9.51
CA LYS A 21 5.23 7.46 10.48
C LYS A 21 6.55 7.89 9.83
N ALA A 22 7.08 7.09 8.92
CA ALA A 22 8.32 7.36 8.20
C ALA A 22 8.19 8.59 7.28
N ILE A 23 7.12 8.64 6.48
CA ILE A 23 6.91 9.72 5.50
C ILE A 23 6.40 11.02 6.15
N GLY A 24 5.59 10.90 7.22
CA GLY A 24 4.96 12.04 7.89
C GLY A 24 3.92 12.72 7.00
N ASP A 25 4.06 14.04 6.84
CA ASP A 25 3.19 14.88 6.03
C ASP A 25 3.75 15.16 4.62
N ARG A 26 4.84 14.46 4.24
CA ARG A 26 5.47 14.60 2.92
C ARG A 26 4.77 13.74 1.88
N GLU A 27 4.89 14.12 0.61
CA GLU A 27 4.43 13.30 -0.52
C GLU A 27 5.43 12.19 -0.87
N GLU A 28 6.71 12.42 -0.59
CA GLU A 28 7.79 11.45 -0.79
C GLU A 28 8.86 11.58 0.29
N TRP A 29 9.50 10.46 0.63
CA TRP A 29 10.63 10.45 1.57
C TRP A 29 11.48 9.19 1.42
N ILE A 30 12.81 9.34 1.51
CA ILE A 30 13.76 8.22 1.51
C ILE A 30 14.00 7.77 2.94
N VAL A 31 13.93 6.46 3.18
CA VAL A 31 14.17 5.84 4.50
C VAL A 31 15.03 4.59 4.40
N ASP A 32 15.78 4.32 5.47
CA ASP A 32 16.51 3.07 5.60
C ASP A 32 15.56 1.91 5.89
N LEU A 33 15.72 0.79 5.19
CA LEU A 33 14.90 -0.41 5.34
C LEU A 33 15.16 -1.09 6.69
N GLU A 34 16.41 -1.12 7.15
CA GLU A 34 16.81 -1.86 8.35
C GLU A 34 16.03 -1.42 9.61
N PRO A 35 15.91 -0.12 9.94
CA PRO A 35 15.08 0.33 11.06
C PRO A 35 13.59 -0.01 10.92
N LEU A 36 13.06 -0.07 9.70
CA LEU A 36 11.67 -0.47 9.45
C LEU A 36 11.48 -1.97 9.69
N TYR A 37 12.40 -2.78 9.18
CA TYR A 37 12.42 -4.23 9.34
C TYR A 37 12.45 -4.61 10.83
N PHE A 38 13.33 -4.00 11.64
CA PHE A 38 13.37 -4.25 13.09
C PHE A 38 12.11 -3.82 13.84
N LYS A 39 11.32 -2.90 13.27
CA LYS A 39 9.99 -2.51 13.80
C LYS A 39 8.87 -3.42 13.28
N GLY A 40 9.20 -4.40 12.44
CA GLY A 40 8.30 -5.41 11.91
C GLY A 40 7.63 -5.02 10.59
N PHE A 41 8.24 -4.13 9.80
CA PHE A 41 7.90 -3.96 8.39
C PHE A 41 8.25 -5.22 7.61
N ASP A 42 7.35 -5.68 6.74
CA ASP A 42 7.53 -6.85 5.91
C ASP A 42 7.10 -6.54 4.46
N SER A 43 8.08 -6.37 3.56
CA SER A 43 7.85 -5.97 2.16
C SER A 43 7.13 -7.03 1.34
N THR A 44 6.98 -8.26 1.84
CA THR A 44 6.22 -9.30 1.15
C THR A 44 4.70 -9.11 1.26
N PHE A 45 4.24 -8.22 2.15
CA PHE A 45 2.82 -7.91 2.35
C PHE A 45 2.47 -6.54 1.78
N TYR A 46 1.83 -6.55 0.62
CA TYR A 46 1.35 -5.39 -0.11
C TYR A 46 -0.09 -5.60 -0.61
N THR A 47 -0.78 -4.51 -0.91
CA THR A 47 -2.15 -4.49 -1.45
C THR A 47 -2.18 -4.30 -2.96
N ALA A 48 -1.12 -3.75 -3.56
CA ALA A 48 -0.96 -3.64 -5.01
C ALA A 48 0.53 -3.48 -5.38
N SER A 49 0.84 -3.64 -6.65
CA SER A 49 2.15 -3.35 -7.22
C SER A 49 1.99 -2.71 -8.60
N GLU A 50 2.91 -1.83 -8.97
CA GLU A 50 2.95 -1.14 -10.25
C GLU A 50 4.37 -1.23 -10.81
N PRO A 51 4.55 -1.71 -12.05
CA PRO A 51 5.86 -1.68 -12.70
C PRO A 51 6.25 -0.24 -13.01
N LEU A 52 7.50 0.09 -12.76
CA LEU A 52 8.12 1.36 -13.11
C LEU A 52 9.11 1.18 -14.27
N GLU A 53 9.81 2.26 -14.62
CA GLU A 53 10.93 2.19 -15.54
C GLU A 53 12.08 1.33 -15.00
N LYS A 54 12.98 0.88 -15.87
CA LYS A 54 14.22 0.18 -15.51
C LYS A 54 14.01 -1.09 -14.67
N ASN A 55 12.92 -1.83 -14.89
CA ASN A 55 12.56 -3.04 -14.14
C ASN A 55 12.37 -2.83 -12.63
N GLN A 56 12.12 -1.60 -12.18
CA GLN A 56 11.72 -1.34 -10.81
C GLN A 56 10.23 -1.64 -10.62
N VAL A 57 9.84 -1.93 -9.38
CA VAL A 57 8.45 -2.16 -9.00
C VAL A 57 8.14 -1.30 -7.79
N ARG A 58 7.05 -0.53 -7.88
CA ARG A 58 6.46 0.14 -6.73
C ARG A 58 5.43 -0.78 -6.10
N TYR A 59 5.59 -1.08 -4.82
CA TYR A 59 4.62 -1.82 -4.03
C TYR A 59 3.79 -0.84 -3.22
N TYR A 60 2.55 -1.21 -2.91
CA TYR A 60 1.62 -0.36 -2.19
C TYR A 60 1.06 -1.05 -0.96
N CYS A 61 0.90 -0.29 0.12
CA CYS A 61 0.08 -0.65 1.27
C CYS A 61 -0.97 0.47 1.42
N PHE A 62 -2.13 0.25 0.80
CA PHE A 62 -3.16 1.26 0.55
C PHE A 62 -2.62 2.40 -0.32
N GLU A 63 -2.66 3.64 0.16
CA GLU A 63 -2.12 4.82 -0.53
C GLU A 63 -0.61 4.97 -0.43
N LEU A 64 0.05 4.22 0.47
CA LEU A 64 1.48 4.37 0.72
C LEU A 64 2.26 3.42 -0.18
N GLY A 65 3.02 4.00 -1.10
CA GLY A 65 3.93 3.28 -1.98
C GLY A 65 5.32 3.13 -1.36
N TRP A 66 6.04 2.07 -1.72
CA TRP A 66 7.49 1.98 -1.57
C TRP A 66 8.12 1.30 -2.78
N GLU A 67 9.35 1.68 -3.08
CA GLU A 67 10.22 0.99 -4.03
C GLU A 67 11.62 0.88 -3.44
N ASP A 68 12.29 -0.24 -3.74
CA ASP A 68 13.67 -0.43 -3.32
C ASP A 68 14.59 0.50 -4.10
N LEU A 69 15.38 1.25 -3.34
CA LEU A 69 16.56 1.95 -3.83
C LEU A 69 17.80 1.10 -3.52
N ASP A 70 18.93 1.49 -4.11
CA ASP A 70 20.20 0.87 -3.80
C ASP A 70 20.57 1.02 -2.30
N GLU A 71 21.33 0.06 -1.79
CA GLU A 71 21.92 0.04 -0.43
C GLU A 71 20.90 -0.12 0.71
N GLY A 72 19.77 -0.78 0.47
CA GLY A 72 18.79 -1.06 1.52
C GLY A 72 18.01 0.16 1.97
N ARG A 73 17.77 1.10 1.04
CA ARG A 73 16.89 2.25 1.23
C ARG A 73 15.60 2.05 0.46
N LEU A 74 14.54 2.69 0.92
CA LEU A 74 13.26 2.75 0.25
C LEU A 74 12.93 4.19 -0.10
N LEU A 75 12.44 4.44 -1.31
CA LEU A 75 11.64 5.63 -1.58
C LEU A 75 10.20 5.32 -1.19
N VAL A 76 9.66 6.06 -0.22
CA VAL A 76 8.26 5.96 0.21
C VAL A 76 7.49 7.12 -0.42
N THR A 77 6.31 6.85 -0.97
CA THR A 77 5.47 7.85 -1.67
C THR A 77 4.01 7.79 -1.20
N VAL A 78 3.27 8.89 -1.33
CA VAL A 78 1.81 8.91 -1.17
C VAL A 78 1.15 8.97 -2.54
N ASP A 79 0.33 7.97 -2.87
CA ASP A 79 -0.51 7.99 -4.06
C ASP A 79 -1.88 8.63 -3.73
N LEU A 80 -2.01 9.91 -4.11
CA LEU A 80 -3.23 10.69 -3.91
C LEU A 80 -4.44 10.15 -4.68
N LYS A 81 -4.25 9.37 -5.76
CA LYS A 81 -5.37 8.74 -6.48
C LYS A 81 -5.96 7.61 -5.65
N ARG A 82 -5.10 6.81 -5.00
CA ARG A 82 -5.51 5.73 -4.08
C ARG A 82 -6.14 6.26 -2.80
N LEU A 83 -5.69 7.42 -2.33
CA LEU A 83 -6.31 8.10 -1.19
C LEU A 83 -7.79 8.45 -1.46
N LYS A 84 -8.09 8.87 -2.69
CA LYS A 84 -9.45 9.24 -3.13
C LYS A 84 -10.36 8.05 -3.39
N THR A 85 -9.81 6.84 -3.50
CA THR A 85 -10.60 5.63 -3.79
C THR A 85 -11.28 5.05 -2.56
N PHE A 86 -11.09 5.67 -1.38
CA PHE A 86 -11.74 5.26 -0.14
C PHE A 86 -12.64 6.39 0.36
N ASP A 87 -13.86 6.48 -0.20
CA ASP A 87 -14.93 7.28 0.40
C ASP A 87 -15.60 6.42 1.49
N PRO A 88 -15.61 6.83 2.77
CA PRO A 88 -16.39 6.14 3.81
C PRO A 88 -17.88 6.00 3.48
N ALA A 89 -18.43 6.83 2.57
CA ALA A 89 -19.77 6.66 2.04
C ALA A 89 -19.94 5.35 1.25
N ASP A 90 -18.89 4.82 0.62
CA ASP A 90 -18.93 3.54 -0.11
C ASP A 90 -19.08 2.32 0.83
N LEU A 91 -18.86 2.51 2.14
CA LEU A 91 -19.08 1.48 3.16
C LEU A 91 -20.54 1.37 3.61
N SER A 92 -21.45 2.23 3.10
CA SER A 92 -22.88 2.17 3.44
C SER A 92 -23.66 1.04 2.77
N GLY A 93 -22.99 0.19 1.98
CA GLY A 93 -23.51 -1.15 1.65
C GLY A 93 -24.57 -1.20 0.55
N GLU A 94 -24.40 -0.48 -0.55
CA GLU A 94 -25.05 -0.86 -1.82
C GLU A 94 -23.97 -1.12 -2.88
N ILE A 95 -23.66 -2.40 -3.06
CA ILE A 95 -22.84 -2.87 -4.19
C ILE A 95 -23.74 -2.77 -5.43
N HIS A 96 -23.63 -1.69 -6.19
CA HIS A 96 -24.22 -1.63 -7.53
C HIS A 96 -23.31 -2.37 -8.51
N PHE A 97 -23.68 -3.60 -8.85
CA PHE A 97 -23.17 -4.25 -10.05
C PHE A 97 -23.68 -3.43 -11.25
N LYS A 98 -22.78 -2.75 -11.95
CA LYS A 98 -23.09 -2.33 -13.32
C LYS A 98 -23.19 -3.60 -14.15
N GLN A 99 -24.40 -3.95 -14.58
CA GLN A 99 -24.59 -4.83 -15.72
C GLN A 99 -24.14 -4.04 -16.94
N ASP A 100 -23.11 -4.54 -17.63
CA ASP A 100 -22.79 -4.05 -18.96
C ASP A 100 -23.90 -4.54 -19.90
N ASP A 101 -24.79 -3.62 -20.28
CA ASP A 101 -25.70 -3.80 -21.40
C ASP A 101 -24.87 -3.72 -22.70
N GLU A 102 -24.36 -4.85 -23.16
CA GLU A 102 -24.05 -5.03 -24.58
C GLU A 102 -25.38 -5.25 -25.30
N GLY A 103 -25.88 -4.16 -25.89
CA GLY A 103 -26.95 -4.21 -26.87
C GLY A 103 -26.43 -4.67 -28.24
N ASP A 104 -27.24 -5.50 -28.89
CA ASP A 104 -27.31 -5.66 -30.35
C ASP A 104 -28.78 -5.90 -30.72
#